data_AF-A0A8T3TCP8-F1
#
_entry.id   AF-A0A8T3TCP8-F1
#
_cell.length_a   1.000
_cell.length_b   1.000
_cell.length_c   1.000
_cell.angle_alpha   90.00
_cell.angle_beta   90.00
_cell.angle_gamma   90.00
#
_symmetry.space_group_name_H-M   'P 1'
#
loop_
_entity.id
_entity.type
_entity.pdbx_description
1 polymer ?
#
loop_
_entity_poly.entity_id
_entity_poly.type
_entity_poly.pdbx_seq_one_letter_code
_entity_poly.pdbx_strand_id
1 'polypeptide(L)'
;MVDEATVLINADGTYADASPCALELLGVARSGLLAMGPGSFAVKPRDPQADRAFREAWRESGSPDIGGETTIMRGDGSKARLRFVITVQDDGRYLAMLEAAGGELERPATVFTLGDVLTQWRAAERRLEALEAGSEEWQAAASDIASLRDRYQRIFAAKSRADRTDG
;
A
#
# COMPACT_ATOMS: atom_id res chain seq x y z
N MET A 1 10.78 1.93 -20.68
CA MET A 1 10.57 1.53 -19.27
C MET A 1 9.63 2.55 -18.68
N VAL A 2 8.55 2.12 -18.03
CA VAL A 2 7.73 3.05 -17.25
C VAL A 2 8.45 3.18 -15.92
N ASP A 3 8.98 4.37 -15.63
CA ASP A 3 9.67 4.61 -14.36
C ASP A 3 8.68 4.38 -13.20
N GLU A 4 9.12 3.63 -12.20
CA GLU A 4 8.25 3.23 -11.09
C GLU A 4 8.14 4.34 -10.05
N ALA A 5 6.93 4.59 -9.56
CA ALA A 5 6.69 5.58 -8.51
C ALA A 5 7.06 4.99 -7.14
N THR A 6 8.31 5.18 -6.72
CA THR A 6 8.82 4.79 -5.40
C THR A 6 9.12 5.99 -4.49
N VAL A 7 8.93 5.80 -3.20
CA VAL A 7 9.28 6.74 -2.11
C VAL A 7 10.05 5.97 -1.04
N LEU A 8 11.22 6.48 -0.67
CA LEU A 8 12.02 5.96 0.43
C LEU A 8 11.69 6.74 1.70
N ILE A 9 11.41 6.02 2.79
CA ILE A 9 10.94 6.55 4.05
C ILE A 9 11.90 6.10 5.15
N ASN A 10 12.33 7.03 6.00
CA ASN A 10 13.17 6.75 7.15
C ASN A 10 12.41 5.95 8.22
N ALA A 11 13.15 5.33 9.14
CA ALA A 11 12.57 4.56 10.25
C ALA A 11 11.61 5.38 11.15
N ASP A 12 11.77 6.70 11.19
CA ASP A 12 10.89 7.62 11.94
C ASP A 12 9.62 8.02 11.17
N GLY A 13 9.49 7.61 9.91
CA GLY A 13 8.38 7.90 9.00
C GLY A 13 8.56 9.16 8.15
N THR A 14 9.70 9.86 8.24
CA THR A 14 10.02 11.01 7.39
C THR A 14 10.45 10.55 5.99
N TYR A 15 10.34 11.43 4.99
CA TYR A 15 10.70 11.09 3.62
C TYR A 15 12.21 11.28 3.39
N ALA A 16 12.88 10.26 2.87
CA ALA A 16 14.30 10.24 2.58
C ALA A 16 14.59 10.55 1.11
N ASP A 17 13.80 9.99 0.20
CA ASP A 17 13.89 10.24 -1.24
C ASP A 17 12.61 9.82 -1.97
N ALA A 18 12.48 10.21 -3.23
CA ALA A 18 11.45 9.71 -4.12
C ALA A 18 11.89 9.75 -5.59
N SER A 19 11.42 8.77 -6.34
CA SER A 19 11.52 8.74 -7.81
C SER A 19 10.78 9.94 -8.45
N PRO A 20 11.16 10.34 -9.67
CA PRO A 20 10.44 11.37 -10.42
C PRO A 20 8.94 11.06 -10.60
N CYS A 21 8.59 9.81 -10.91
CA CYS A 21 7.20 9.40 -11.06
C CYS A 21 6.40 9.47 -9.76
N ALA A 22 7.03 9.18 -8.61
CA ALA A 22 6.37 9.38 -7.32
C ALA A 22 6.15 10.87 -7.02
N LEU A 23 7.12 11.72 -7.31
CA LEU A 23 6.98 13.17 -7.12
C LEU A 23 5.85 13.75 -7.99
N GLU A 24 5.76 13.32 -9.25
CA GLU A 24 4.66 13.67 -10.15
C GLU A 24 3.32 13.18 -9.57
N LEU A 25 3.24 11.92 -9.18
CA LEU A 25 2.03 11.32 -8.62
C LEU A 25 1.57 12.04 -7.33
N LEU A 26 2.49 12.44 -6.47
CA LEU A 26 2.22 13.17 -5.23
C LEU A 26 1.98 14.67 -5.45
N GLY A 27 2.33 15.20 -6.62
CA GLY A 27 2.20 16.63 -6.95
C GLY A 27 3.11 17.52 -6.11
N VAL A 28 4.32 17.06 -5.78
CA VAL A 28 5.30 17.81 -4.98
C VAL A 28 6.68 17.82 -5.62
N ALA A 29 7.46 18.86 -5.34
CA ALA A 29 8.89 18.86 -5.62
C ALA A 29 9.65 18.05 -4.56
N ARG A 30 10.81 17.50 -4.91
CA ARG A 30 11.68 16.72 -4.00
C ARG A 30 11.99 17.48 -2.71
N SER A 31 12.41 18.75 -2.82
CA SER A 31 12.70 19.58 -1.64
C SER A 31 11.48 19.79 -0.74
N GLY A 32 10.29 19.91 -1.33
CA GLY A 32 9.03 19.98 -0.60
C GLY A 32 8.74 18.69 0.14
N LEU A 33 8.92 17.54 -0.52
CA LEU A 33 8.75 16.22 0.09
C LEU A 33 9.67 16.02 1.30
N LEU A 34 10.95 16.37 1.19
CA LEU A 34 11.93 16.20 2.28
C LEU A 34 11.66 17.12 3.49
N ALA A 35 10.92 18.21 3.29
CA ALA A 35 10.48 19.10 4.38
C ALA A 35 9.17 18.63 5.04
N MET A 36 8.50 17.62 4.48
CA MET A 36 7.22 17.11 4.99
C MET A 36 7.41 16.06 6.08
N GLY A 37 6.49 16.07 7.05
CA GLY A 37 6.42 15.05 8.09
C GLY A 37 5.56 13.84 7.70
N PRO A 38 5.56 12.78 8.53
CA PRO A 38 4.68 11.63 8.34
C PRO A 38 3.22 12.07 8.22
N GLY A 39 2.50 11.47 7.27
CA GLY A 39 1.07 11.72 7.09
C GLY A 39 0.73 13.05 6.39
N SER A 40 1.70 13.78 5.84
CA SER A 40 1.45 15.07 5.17
C SER A 40 0.53 14.98 3.93
N PHE A 41 0.36 13.78 3.37
CA PHE A 41 -0.58 13.52 2.26
C PHE A 41 -1.95 13.00 2.75
N ALA A 42 -2.23 12.96 4.04
CA ALA A 42 -3.51 12.47 4.54
C ALA A 42 -4.65 13.47 4.23
N VAL A 43 -5.79 12.96 3.76
CA VAL A 43 -6.98 13.80 3.46
C VAL A 43 -7.55 14.46 4.72
N LYS A 44 -7.42 13.79 5.87
CA LYS A 44 -7.80 14.31 7.18
C LYS A 44 -6.57 14.32 8.08
N PRO A 45 -6.47 15.29 9.02
CA PRO A 45 -5.45 15.24 10.06
C PRO A 45 -5.50 13.88 10.75
N ARG A 46 -4.36 13.20 10.77
CA ARG A 46 -4.25 11.94 11.49
C ARG A 46 -4.11 12.20 12.97
N ASP A 47 -4.70 11.33 13.77
CA ASP A 47 -4.46 11.33 15.21
C ASP A 47 -3.03 10.82 15.47
N PRO A 48 -2.13 11.65 16.02
CA PRO A 48 -0.75 11.25 16.29
C PRO A 48 -0.64 10.05 17.24
N GLN A 49 -1.62 9.87 18.13
CA GLN A 49 -1.66 8.73 19.04
C GLN A 49 -1.99 7.44 18.30
N ALA A 50 -3.01 7.46 17.45
CA ALA A 50 -3.38 6.32 16.60
C ALA A 50 -2.25 5.94 15.64
N ASP A 51 -1.58 6.91 15.01
CA ASP A 51 -0.44 6.66 14.12
C ASP A 51 0.76 6.06 14.85
N ARG A 52 0.99 6.46 16.11
CA ARG A 52 2.03 5.86 16.95
C ARG A 52 1.68 4.43 17.34
N ALA A 53 0.46 4.20 17.82
CA ALA A 53 -0.02 2.88 18.21
C ALA A 53 0.01 1.89 17.03
N PHE A 54 -0.39 2.33 15.84
CA PHE A 54 -0.27 1.52 14.63
C PHE A 54 1.17 1.15 14.32
N ARG A 55 2.11 2.11 14.34
CA ARG A 55 3.53 1.84 14.07
C ARG A 55 4.17 0.93 15.12
N GLU A 56 3.79 1.07 16.39
CA GLU A 56 4.26 0.21 17.47
C GLU A 56 3.74 -1.22 17.26
N ALA A 57 2.44 -1.41 17.10
CA ALA A 57 1.85 -2.73 16.84
C ALA A 57 2.42 -3.38 15.57
N TRP A 58 2.60 -2.60 14.50
CA TRP A 58 3.21 -3.09 13.26
C TRP A 58 4.65 -3.57 13.47
N ARG A 59 5.46 -2.79 14.21
CA ARG A 59 6.84 -3.21 14.57
C ARG A 59 6.87 -4.45 15.44
N GLU A 60 6.00 -4.53 16.45
CA GLU A 60 5.88 -5.70 17.33
C GLU A 60 5.46 -6.97 16.57
N SER A 61 4.69 -6.83 15.50
CA SER A 61 4.33 -7.94 14.60
C SER A 61 5.46 -8.37 13.64
N GLY A 62 6.66 -7.80 13.77
CA GLY A 62 7.80 -8.08 12.89
C GLY A 62 7.83 -7.23 11.62
N SER A 63 7.07 -6.13 11.57
CA SER A 63 6.97 -5.21 10.43
C SER A 63 6.68 -5.91 9.10
N PRO A 64 5.59 -6.71 9.02
CA PRO A 64 5.24 -7.40 7.77
C PRO A 64 4.98 -6.40 6.65
N ASP A 65 5.26 -6.79 5.41
CA ASP A 65 4.92 -5.96 4.25
C ASP A 65 3.41 -5.66 4.22
N ILE A 66 3.07 -4.41 3.97
CA ILE A 66 1.69 -3.94 3.91
C ILE A 66 1.35 -3.45 2.52
N GLY A 67 0.17 -3.81 2.03
CA GLY A 67 -0.43 -3.28 0.82
C GLY A 67 -1.75 -2.59 1.12
N GLY A 68 -2.20 -1.73 0.21
CA GLY A 68 -3.46 -1.05 0.42
C GLY A 68 -3.88 -0.16 -0.72
N GLU A 69 -5.08 0.42 -0.55
CA GLU A 69 -5.57 1.53 -1.36
C GLU A 69 -6.03 2.64 -0.45
N THR A 70 -5.68 3.88 -0.78
CA THR A 70 -6.07 5.04 0.02
C THR A 70 -6.25 6.26 -0.87
N THR A 71 -7.01 7.22 -0.38
CA THR A 71 -7.09 8.55 -0.98
C THR A 71 -6.13 9.48 -0.24
N ILE A 72 -5.33 10.22 -1.01
CA ILE A 72 -4.41 11.22 -0.49
C ILE A 72 -4.82 12.63 -0.92
N MET A 73 -4.34 13.62 -0.17
CA MET A 73 -4.26 15.02 -0.60
C MET A 73 -2.89 15.24 -1.23
N ARG A 74 -2.83 15.60 -2.51
CA ARG A 74 -1.59 15.93 -3.23
C ARG A 74 -1.07 17.30 -2.81
N GLY A 75 0.20 17.59 -3.14
CA GLY A 75 0.82 18.88 -2.86
C GLY A 75 0.15 20.08 -3.55
N ASP A 76 -0.55 19.84 -4.67
CA ASP A 76 -1.35 20.82 -5.39
C ASP A 76 -2.76 21.05 -4.78
N GLY A 77 -3.09 20.35 -3.69
CA GLY A 77 -4.40 20.41 -3.03
C GLY A 77 -5.50 19.57 -3.67
N SER A 78 -5.21 18.81 -4.73
CA SER A 78 -6.14 17.86 -5.32
C SER A 78 -6.15 16.52 -4.58
N LYS A 79 -7.26 15.78 -4.64
CA LYS A 79 -7.34 14.41 -4.11
C LYS A 79 -6.95 13.41 -5.19
N ALA A 80 -6.21 12.37 -4.81
CA ALA A 80 -5.92 11.24 -5.69
C ALA A 80 -6.08 9.92 -4.94
N ARG A 81 -6.63 8.92 -5.63
CA ARG A 81 -6.67 7.54 -5.14
C ARG A 81 -5.39 6.83 -5.56
N LEU A 82 -4.75 6.16 -4.63
CA LEU A 82 -3.51 5.44 -4.84
C LEU A 82 -3.62 4.02 -4.31
N ARG A 83 -2.96 3.10 -5.00
CA ARG A 83 -2.49 1.84 -4.44
C ARG A 83 -1.10 2.05 -3.88
N PHE A 84 -0.81 1.35 -2.80
CA PHE A 84 0.53 1.34 -2.22
C PHE A 84 0.92 -0.05 -1.76
N VAL A 85 2.23 -0.29 -1.77
CA VAL A 85 2.88 -1.38 -1.02
C VAL A 85 4.05 -0.77 -0.26
N ILE A 86 4.22 -1.12 1.01
CA ILE A 86 5.35 -0.71 1.84
C ILE A 86 6.08 -1.96 2.29
N THR A 87 7.36 -2.01 1.95
CA THR A 87 8.29 -3.07 2.36
C THR A 87 9.36 -2.50 3.27
N VAL A 88 9.78 -3.29 4.27
CA VAL A 88 10.93 -2.94 5.11
C VAL A 88 12.22 -3.25 4.34
N GLN A 89 13.24 -2.42 4.51
CA GLN A 89 14.58 -2.62 3.94
C GLN A 89 15.54 -3.10 5.02
N ASP A 90 16.66 -3.70 4.62
CA ASP A 90 17.64 -4.28 5.55
C ASP A 90 18.26 -3.24 6.52
N ASP A 91 18.28 -1.97 6.12
CA ASP A 91 18.75 -0.85 6.93
C ASP A 91 17.69 -0.24 7.86
N GLY A 92 16.50 -0.85 7.92
CA GLY A 92 15.37 -0.40 8.74
C GLY A 92 14.57 0.76 8.15
N ARG A 93 14.90 1.24 6.95
CA ARG A 93 14.04 2.15 6.17
C ARG A 93 12.88 1.38 5.54
N TYR A 94 11.97 2.13 4.93
CA TYR A 94 10.82 1.59 4.24
C TYR A 94 10.79 2.06 2.79
N LEU A 95 10.55 1.14 1.87
CA LEU A 95 10.29 1.45 0.47
C LEU A 95 8.79 1.39 0.22
N ALA A 96 8.21 2.54 -0.12
CA ALA A 96 6.82 2.64 -0.55
C ALA A 96 6.75 2.67 -2.08
N MET A 97 6.07 1.70 -2.67
CA MET A 97 5.74 1.68 -4.09
C MET A 97 4.31 2.16 -4.28
N LEU A 98 4.11 3.11 -5.17
CA LEU A 98 2.85 3.80 -5.40
C LEU A 98 2.36 3.54 -6.82
N GLU A 99 1.04 3.47 -6.98
CA GLU A 99 0.39 3.40 -8.28
C GLU A 99 -0.89 4.22 -8.23
N ALA A 100 -1.14 5.02 -9.28
CA ALA A 100 -2.41 5.70 -9.43
C ALA A 100 -3.53 4.65 -9.49
N ALA A 101 -4.49 4.76 -8.57
CA ALA A 101 -5.71 3.96 -8.64
C ALA A 101 -6.83 4.81 -9.23
N GLY A 102 -7.54 4.27 -10.21
CA GLY A 102 -8.84 4.81 -10.59
C GLY A 102 -9.89 4.53 -9.50
N GLY A 103 -10.99 5.27 -9.51
CA GLY A 103 -12.16 4.99 -8.68
C GLY A 103 -12.58 6.15 -7.79
N GLU A 104 -13.51 5.86 -6.87
CA GLU A 104 -14.15 6.85 -6.01
C GLU A 104 -13.22 7.35 -4.91
N LEU A 105 -13.10 8.68 -4.79
CA LEU A 105 -12.20 9.34 -3.84
C LEU A 105 -12.65 9.19 -2.37
N GLU A 106 -13.94 8.98 -2.13
CA GLU A 106 -14.51 8.85 -0.78
C GLU A 106 -14.54 7.41 -0.28
N ARG A 107 -14.08 6.44 -1.09
CA ARG A 107 -13.99 5.05 -0.68
C ARG A 107 -13.07 4.92 0.55
N PRO A 108 -13.45 4.14 1.59
CA PRO A 108 -12.58 3.91 2.73
C PRO A 108 -11.20 3.39 2.31
N ALA A 109 -10.17 3.76 3.09
CA ALA A 109 -8.85 3.19 2.90
C ALA A 109 -8.86 1.70 3.26
N THR A 110 -8.09 0.91 2.52
CA THR A 110 -7.85 -0.49 2.83
C THR A 110 -6.36 -0.70 3.11
N VAL A 111 -6.07 -1.50 4.12
CA VAL A 111 -4.71 -1.93 4.46
C VAL A 111 -4.77 -3.43 4.72
N PHE A 112 -3.81 -4.18 4.20
CA PHE A 112 -3.70 -5.61 4.38
C PHE A 112 -2.23 -6.03 4.46
N THR A 113 -1.93 -7.05 5.26
CA THR A 113 -0.64 -7.72 5.23
C THR A 113 -0.65 -8.88 4.23
N LEU A 114 0.52 -9.38 3.86
CA LEU A 114 0.62 -10.62 3.09
C LEU A 114 -0.07 -11.81 3.80
N GLY A 115 0.07 -11.88 5.13
CA GLY A 115 -0.57 -12.91 5.95
C GLY A 115 -2.10 -12.84 5.90
N ASP A 116 -2.67 -11.63 5.94
CA ASP A 116 -4.12 -11.42 5.82
C ASP A 116 -4.64 -11.84 4.45
N VAL A 117 -3.93 -11.48 3.39
CA VAL A 117 -4.30 -11.83 2.01
C VAL A 117 -4.33 -13.35 1.84
N LEU A 118 -3.29 -14.06 2.30
CA LEU A 118 -3.22 -15.51 2.21
C LEU A 118 -4.31 -16.19 3.05
N THR A 119 -4.57 -15.69 4.25
CA THR A 119 -5.63 -16.23 5.13
C THR A 119 -7.01 -16.06 4.51
N GLN A 120 -7.31 -14.87 3.99
CA GLN A 120 -8.58 -14.59 3.32
C GLN A 120 -8.74 -15.41 2.04
N TRP A 121 -7.66 -15.58 1.27
CA TRP A 121 -7.68 -16.39 0.05
C TRP A 121 -8.02 -17.84 0.38
N ARG A 122 -7.34 -18.45 1.34
CA ARG A 122 -7.67 -19.82 1.79
C ARG A 122 -9.10 -19.97 2.31
N ALA A 123 -9.65 -18.93 2.94
CA ALA A 123 -11.04 -18.92 3.36
C ALA A 123 -12.00 -18.86 2.16
N ALA A 124 -11.71 -18.01 1.17
CA ALA A 124 -12.51 -17.88 -0.05
C ALA A 124 -12.49 -19.15 -0.91
N GLU A 125 -11.35 -19.83 -1.02
CA GLU A 125 -11.24 -21.13 -1.71
C GLU A 125 -12.16 -22.18 -1.07
N ARG A 126 -12.10 -22.35 0.25
CA ARG A 126 -12.98 -23.28 0.98
C ARG A 126 -14.46 -22.93 0.84
N ARG A 127 -14.78 -21.63 0.81
CA ARG A 127 -16.15 -21.16 0.56
C ARG A 127 -16.60 -21.54 -0.85
N LEU A 128 -15.77 -21.30 -1.87
CA LEU A 128 -16.10 -21.60 -3.26
C LEU A 128 -16.40 -23.09 -3.47
N GLU A 129 -15.61 -23.97 -2.84
CA GLU A 129 -15.79 -25.43 -2.89
C GLU A 129 -17.13 -25.90 -2.29
N ALA A 130 -17.68 -25.16 -1.32
CA ALA A 130 -18.93 -25.47 -0.65
C ALA A 130 -20.18 -24.91 -1.36
N LEU A 131 -20.00 -24.07 -2.39
CA LEU A 131 -21.09 -23.40 -3.11
C LEU A 131 -21.45 -24.12 -4.41
N GLU A 132 -22.71 -23.99 -4.81
CA GLU A 132 -23.16 -24.51 -6.10
C GLU A 132 -22.50 -23.75 -7.26
N ALA A 133 -21.88 -24.51 -8.17
CA ALA A 133 -21.18 -23.94 -9.31
C ALA A 133 -22.11 -23.10 -10.18
N GLY A 134 -21.71 -21.86 -10.46
CA GLY A 134 -22.47 -20.92 -11.29
C GLY A 134 -23.50 -20.07 -10.55
N SER A 135 -23.76 -20.33 -9.27
CA SER A 135 -24.57 -19.44 -8.42
C SER A 135 -23.94 -18.05 -8.28
N GLU A 136 -24.74 -17.03 -7.94
CA GLU A 136 -24.24 -15.66 -7.71
C GLU A 136 -23.18 -15.63 -6.60
N GLU A 137 -23.39 -16.41 -5.54
CA GLU A 137 -22.46 -16.51 -4.42
C GLU A 137 -21.14 -17.19 -4.83
N TRP A 138 -21.20 -18.18 -5.73
CA TRP A 138 -20.03 -18.82 -6.30
C TRP A 138 -19.23 -17.83 -7.17
N GLN A 139 -19.91 -17.05 -8.00
CA GLN A 139 -19.27 -16.02 -8.82
C GLN A 139 -18.62 -14.93 -7.95
N ALA A 140 -19.30 -14.51 -6.87
CA ALA A 140 -18.74 -13.56 -5.91
C ALA A 140 -17.47 -14.11 -5.24
N ALA A 141 -17.49 -15.35 -4.75
CA ALA A 141 -16.32 -15.99 -4.15
C ALA A 141 -15.16 -16.14 -5.16
N ALA A 142 -15.45 -16.46 -6.43
CA ALA A 142 -14.43 -16.53 -7.48
C ALA A 142 -13.80 -15.15 -7.77
N SER A 143 -14.61 -14.09 -7.78
CA SER A 143 -14.16 -12.71 -7.92
C SER A 143 -13.29 -12.26 -6.74
N ASP A 144 -13.65 -12.66 -5.52
CA ASP A 144 -12.86 -12.38 -4.31
C ASP A 144 -11.48 -13.05 -4.40
N ILE A 145 -11.42 -14.32 -4.82
CA ILE A 145 -10.15 -15.04 -5.04
C ILE A 145 -9.28 -14.32 -6.07
N ALA A 146 -9.86 -13.89 -7.19
CA ALA A 146 -9.12 -13.14 -8.21
C ALA A 146 -8.55 -11.84 -7.65
N SER A 147 -9.33 -11.11 -6.86
CA SER A 147 -8.91 -9.86 -6.21
C SER A 147 -7.80 -10.09 -5.18
N LEU A 148 -7.87 -11.17 -4.39
CA LEU A 148 -6.84 -11.52 -3.41
C LEU A 148 -5.54 -11.97 -4.07
N ARG A 149 -5.63 -12.69 -5.19
CA ARG A 149 -4.47 -13.07 -6.01
C ARG A 149 -3.74 -11.84 -6.56
N ASP A 150 -4.48 -10.87 -7.06
CA ASP A 150 -3.91 -9.61 -7.54
C ASP A 150 -3.21 -8.84 -6.40
N ARG A 151 -3.83 -8.73 -5.21
CA ARG A 151 -3.18 -8.15 -4.02
C ARG A 151 -1.88 -8.86 -3.63
N TYR A 152 -1.88 -10.20 -3.65
CA TYR A 152 -0.69 -11.00 -3.39
C TYR A 152 0.42 -10.71 -4.40
N GLN A 153 0.08 -10.71 -5.71
CA GLN A 153 1.04 -10.46 -6.78
C GLN A 153 1.66 -9.07 -6.68
N ARG A 154 0.90 -8.06 -6.26
CA ARG A 154 1.42 -6.70 -6.05
C ARG A 154 2.45 -6.65 -4.92
N ILE A 155 2.16 -7.26 -3.77
CA ILE A 155 3.13 -7.33 -2.66
C ILE A 155 4.38 -8.09 -3.12
N PHE A 156 4.21 -9.25 -3.75
CA PHE A 156 5.34 -10.05 -4.21
C PHE A 156 6.20 -9.33 -5.24
N ALA A 157 5.59 -8.70 -6.25
CA ALA A 157 6.30 -7.91 -7.26
C ALA A 157 7.04 -6.73 -6.63
N ALA A 158 6.48 -6.09 -5.59
CA ALA A 158 7.18 -5.04 -4.86
C ALA A 158 8.43 -5.56 -4.15
N LYS A 159 8.34 -6.71 -3.47
CA LYS A 159 9.51 -7.35 -2.83
C LYS A 159 10.61 -7.67 -3.83
N SER A 160 10.27 -8.32 -4.95
CA SER A 160 11.24 -8.65 -6.00
C SER A 160 11.88 -7.43 -6.68
N ARG A 161 11.36 -6.23 -6.45
CA ARG A 161 11.92 -4.96 -6.95
C ARG A 161 12.80 -4.29 -5.91
N ALA A 162 12.40 -4.33 -4.64
CA ALA A 162 13.27 -3.94 -3.53
C ALA A 162 14.59 -4.72 -3.58
N ASP A 163 14.53 -6.05 -3.70
CA ASP A 163 15.71 -6.92 -3.77
C ASP A 163 16.66 -6.63 -4.94
N ARG A 164 16.16 -5.97 -6.01
CA ARG A 164 16.97 -5.60 -7.20
C ARG A 164 17.61 -4.22 -7.10
N THR A 165 17.20 -3.39 -6.16
CA THR A 165 17.74 -2.04 -5.98
C THR A 165 19.00 -2.07 -5.09
N ASP A 166 19.19 -3.16 -4.34
CA ASP A 166 20.32 -3.37 -3.41
C ASP A 166 21.45 -4.26 -3.99
N GLY A 167 21.41 -4.62 -5.29
CA GLY A 167 22.43 -5.42 -6.00
C GLY A 167 23.09 -4.68 -7.15
#